data_AF-A0A7C5QJY7-F1
#
_entry.id   AF-A0A7C5QJY7-F1
#
_cell.length_a   1.000
_cell.length_b   1.000
_cell.length_c   1.000
_cell.angle_alpha   90.00
_cell.angle_beta   90.00
_cell.angle_gamma   90.00
#
_symmetry.space_group_name_H-M   'P 1'
#
loop_
_entity.id
_entity.type
_entity.pdbx_description
1 polymer ?
#
loop_
_entity_poly.entity_id
_entity_poly.type
_entity_poly.pdbx_seq_one_letter_code
_entity_poly.pdbx_strand_id
1 'polypeptide(L)'
;MKKIVMIGSIFALVVSMSFLPACKRMSTEELKNSMEIMDVQTKWVSKEYRAWPPKLTLVPVISFRVKNVSDKPLYYINFNAIFKFKGETKNLGDNFLAAIRKKPVPPGELSEVITLKSNFGVEGKTLDSFKNNPYWKPVIVQLFARAHGSDFVLLGEWEVSKEIDFKPDQVVTPVVEKKEEPKK
;
A
#
# COMPACT_ATOMS: atom_id res chain seq x y z
N MET A 1 -2.53 81.00 34.67
CA MET A 1 -1.64 80.57 33.56
C MET A 1 -0.61 79.58 34.10
N LYS A 2 -0.27 78.56 33.29
CA LYS A 2 0.81 77.56 33.43
C LYS A 2 0.49 76.20 34.07
N LYS A 3 0.06 75.30 33.17
CA LYS A 3 0.56 73.94 32.90
C LYS A 3 0.66 72.95 34.06
N ILE A 4 -0.37 72.11 34.20
CA ILE A 4 -0.24 70.77 34.80
C ILE A 4 0.20 69.83 33.68
N VAL A 5 1.37 69.23 33.85
CA VAL A 5 1.97 68.27 32.93
C VAL A 5 1.25 66.94 33.08
N MET A 6 0.57 66.48 32.02
CA MET A 6 0.12 65.09 31.89
C MET A 6 1.37 64.19 31.82
N ILE A 7 1.61 63.43 32.88
CA ILE A 7 2.50 62.27 32.83
C ILE A 7 1.69 61.13 32.20
N GLY A 8 1.89 60.92 30.90
CA GLY A 8 1.28 59.83 30.17
C GLY A 8 1.91 58.50 30.57
N SER A 9 1.16 57.66 31.29
CA SER A 9 1.46 56.23 31.41
C SER A 9 1.16 55.53 30.08
N ILE A 10 2.19 55.35 29.26
CA ILE A 10 2.16 54.40 28.14
C ILE A 10 2.95 53.17 28.59
N PHE A 11 2.25 52.21 29.18
CA PHE A 11 2.78 50.87 29.41
C PHE A 11 1.67 49.86 29.14
N ALA A 12 1.65 49.33 27.92
CA ALA A 12 1.13 48.00 27.56
C ALA A 12 1.17 47.88 26.04
N LEU A 13 2.36 47.78 25.45
CA LEU A 13 2.47 47.21 24.11
C LEU A 13 2.27 45.70 24.27
N VAL A 14 1.07 45.24 23.91
CA VAL A 14 0.65 43.84 23.94
C VAL A 14 1.61 43.00 23.10
N VAL A 15 2.48 42.24 23.75
CA VAL A 15 3.24 41.14 23.13
C VAL A 15 2.28 39.96 23.02
N SER A 16 1.54 39.86 21.93
CA SER A 16 0.72 38.69 21.61
C SER A 16 0.91 38.27 20.17
N MET A 17 2.15 38.00 19.77
CA MET A 17 2.47 37.61 18.40
C MET A 17 3.49 36.47 18.36
N SER A 18 3.16 35.34 18.98
CA SER A 18 4.00 34.11 18.89
C SER A 18 3.21 32.82 19.15
N PHE A 19 2.00 32.67 18.62
CA PHE A 19 1.38 31.35 18.49
C PHE A 19 0.79 31.20 17.09
N LEU A 20 1.63 31.39 16.06
CA LEU A 20 1.32 30.74 14.79
C LEU A 20 1.45 29.23 15.05
N PRO A 21 0.40 28.42 14.81
CA PRO A 21 0.57 26.98 14.81
C PRO A 21 1.58 26.68 13.70
N ALA A 22 2.84 26.50 14.08
CA ALA A 22 3.82 25.91 13.21
C ALA A 22 3.17 24.62 12.71
N CYS A 23 2.96 24.51 11.40
CA CYS A 23 2.46 23.29 10.77
C CYS A 23 3.47 22.18 11.07
N LYS A 24 3.34 21.56 12.24
CA LYS A 24 4.25 20.54 12.75
C LYS A 24 4.07 19.36 11.83
N ARG A 25 5.10 19.08 11.02
CA ARG A 25 5.14 17.90 10.17
C ARG A 25 5.22 16.68 11.08
N MET A 26 4.49 15.63 10.70
CA MET A 26 4.53 14.36 11.41
C MET A 26 5.95 13.79 11.35
N SER A 27 6.53 13.50 12.52
CA SER A 27 7.85 12.86 12.58
C SER A 27 7.75 11.37 12.26
N THR A 28 8.88 10.75 11.95
CA THR A 28 8.98 9.30 11.73
C THR A 28 8.51 8.49 12.95
N GLU A 29 8.87 8.94 14.17
CA GLU A 29 8.46 8.29 15.42
C GLU A 29 6.97 8.49 15.70
N GLU A 30 6.43 9.69 15.42
CA GLU A 30 4.99 9.95 15.53
C GLU A 30 4.20 9.07 14.57
N LEU A 31 4.65 8.94 13.31
CA LEU A 31 4.02 8.07 12.33
C LEU A 31 3.98 6.62 12.81
N LYS A 32 5.12 6.08 13.24
CA LYS A 32 5.23 4.68 13.69
C LYS A 32 4.24 4.35 14.81
N ASN A 33 4.02 5.29 15.72
CA ASN A 33 3.14 5.11 16.88
C ASN A 33 1.68 5.54 16.62
N SER A 34 1.35 6.03 15.42
CA SER A 34 0.03 6.58 15.10
C SER A 34 -0.94 5.60 14.44
N MET A 35 -0.44 4.44 13.99
CA MET A 35 -1.21 3.51 13.17
C MET A 35 -0.98 2.06 13.53
N GLU A 36 -2.06 1.29 13.47
CA GLU A 36 -2.06 -0.17 13.60
C GLU A 36 -2.59 -0.78 12.29
N ILE A 37 -1.94 -1.85 11.82
CA ILE A 37 -2.33 -2.55 10.58
C ILE A 37 -3.29 -3.67 10.93
N MET A 38 -4.48 -3.59 10.37
CA MET A 38 -5.60 -4.51 10.62
C MET A 38 -5.99 -5.28 9.36
N ASP A 39 -6.69 -6.39 9.55
CA ASP A 39 -7.33 -7.18 8.48
C ASP A 39 -6.39 -7.55 7.32
N VAL A 40 -5.16 -7.93 7.66
CA VAL A 40 -4.16 -8.29 6.65
C VAL A 40 -4.57 -9.55 5.92
N GLN A 41 -4.72 -9.45 4.60
CA GLN A 41 -4.92 -10.55 3.69
C GLN A 41 -3.82 -10.52 2.62
N THR A 42 -3.26 -11.68 2.30
CA THR A 42 -2.33 -11.85 1.19
C THR A 42 -2.84 -12.94 0.25
N LYS A 43 -2.61 -12.76 -1.06
CA LYS A 43 -2.98 -13.72 -2.09
C LYS A 43 -2.19 -13.49 -3.38
N TRP A 44 -2.30 -14.43 -4.31
CA TRP A 44 -1.78 -14.30 -5.67
C TRP A 44 -2.92 -14.02 -6.63
N VAL A 45 -2.71 -13.09 -7.56
CA VAL A 45 -3.68 -12.74 -8.60
C VAL A 45 -3.01 -12.76 -9.98
N SER A 46 -3.79 -12.91 -11.04
CA SER A 46 -3.25 -12.79 -12.41
C SER A 46 -2.85 -11.35 -12.73
N LYS A 47 -1.61 -11.17 -13.15
CA LYS A 47 -1.15 -9.96 -13.85
C LYS A 47 -1.35 -10.07 -15.36
N GLU A 48 -1.12 -11.25 -15.91
CA GLU A 48 -1.24 -11.55 -17.33
C GLU A 48 -1.78 -12.98 -17.48
N TYR A 49 -2.70 -13.16 -18.42
CA TYR A 49 -3.20 -14.49 -18.81
C TYR A 49 -3.41 -14.54 -20.33
N ARG A 50 -3.02 -15.65 -20.94
CA ARG A 50 -3.23 -15.96 -22.36
C ARG A 50 -3.50 -17.45 -22.50
N ALA A 51 -4.56 -17.81 -23.22
CA ALA A 51 -4.88 -19.22 -23.50
C ALA A 51 -3.93 -19.83 -24.55
N TRP A 52 -3.55 -19.08 -25.59
CA TRP A 52 -2.64 -19.54 -26.65
C TRP A 52 -1.69 -18.44 -27.16
N PRO A 53 -0.36 -18.65 -27.18
CA PRO A 53 0.34 -19.69 -26.43
C PRO A 53 0.07 -19.54 -24.91
N PRO A 54 0.01 -20.64 -24.15
CA PRO A 54 -0.42 -20.61 -22.76
C PRO A 54 0.59 -19.82 -21.91
N LYS A 55 0.08 -18.78 -21.25
CA LYS A 55 0.85 -17.93 -20.32
C LYS A 55 -0.04 -17.51 -19.17
N LEU A 56 0.47 -17.63 -17.95
CA LEU A 56 -0.15 -17.09 -16.75
C LEU A 56 0.95 -16.51 -15.87
N THR A 57 0.89 -15.20 -15.63
CA THR A 57 1.78 -14.52 -14.69
C THR A 57 1.01 -14.19 -13.44
N LEU A 58 1.42 -14.75 -12.30
CA LEU A 58 0.83 -14.47 -11.00
C LEU A 58 1.71 -13.49 -10.23
N VAL A 59 1.08 -12.51 -9.58
CA VAL A 59 1.76 -11.54 -8.71
C VAL A 59 1.17 -11.58 -7.31
N PRO A 60 2.00 -11.40 -6.26
CA PRO A 60 1.52 -11.31 -4.90
C PRO A 60 0.83 -9.97 -4.65
N VAL A 61 -0.17 -10.01 -3.76
CA VAL A 61 -0.97 -8.87 -3.33
C VAL A 61 -1.07 -8.90 -1.81
N ILE A 62 -0.96 -7.73 -1.19
CA ILE A 62 -1.37 -7.50 0.20
C ILE A 62 -2.55 -6.53 0.22
N SER A 63 -3.57 -6.85 1.02
CA SER A 63 -4.68 -5.96 1.36
C SER A 63 -4.76 -5.83 2.87
N PHE A 64 -5.05 -4.63 3.36
CA PHE A 64 -5.11 -4.33 4.79
C PHE A 64 -5.95 -3.09 5.05
N ARG A 65 -6.26 -2.84 6.31
CA ARG A 65 -6.80 -1.56 6.80
C ARG A 65 -5.84 -0.93 7.79
N VAL A 66 -5.99 0.36 7.98
CA VAL A 66 -5.21 1.15 8.93
C VAL A 66 -6.15 1.65 10.00
N LYS A 67 -5.91 1.27 11.26
CA LYS A 67 -6.58 1.85 12.41
C LYS A 67 -5.74 3.03 12.91
N ASN A 68 -6.37 4.19 13.06
CA ASN A 68 -5.73 5.35 13.66
C ASN A 68 -5.76 5.22 15.19
N VAL A 69 -4.60 5.08 15.81
CA VAL A 69 -4.45 4.96 17.27
C VAL A 69 -3.92 6.24 17.92
N SER A 70 -3.73 7.30 17.12
CA SER A 70 -3.33 8.62 17.61
C SER A 70 -4.52 9.51 17.94
N ASP A 71 -4.23 10.69 18.52
CA ASP A 71 -5.18 11.75 18.82
C ASP A 71 -5.43 12.72 17.65
N LYS A 72 -4.77 12.50 16.50
CA LYS A 72 -4.88 13.36 15.31
C LYS A 72 -5.37 12.58 14.10
N PRO A 73 -6.10 13.20 13.17
CA PRO A 73 -6.45 12.54 11.92
C PRO A 73 -5.20 12.14 11.12
N LEU A 74 -5.17 10.89 10.62
CA LEU A 74 -4.13 10.45 9.69
C LEU A 74 -4.43 11.00 8.30
N TYR A 75 -3.47 11.69 7.72
CA TYR A 75 -3.60 12.34 6.42
C TYR A 75 -2.25 12.38 5.70
N TYR A 76 -2.27 12.40 4.37
CA TYR A 76 -1.08 12.32 3.51
C TYR A 76 -0.18 11.10 3.78
N ILE A 77 -0.78 9.93 4.01
CA ILE A 77 -0.03 8.68 4.21
C ILE A 77 0.18 7.96 2.88
N ASN A 78 1.44 7.61 2.61
CA ASN A 78 1.88 6.73 1.53
C ASN A 78 2.21 5.36 2.09
N PHE A 79 2.00 4.33 1.28
CA PHE A 79 2.46 2.98 1.57
C PHE A 79 3.37 2.47 0.47
N ASN A 80 4.34 1.65 0.86
CA ASN A 80 5.15 0.88 -0.06
C ASN A 80 5.18 -0.58 0.41
N ALA A 81 4.89 -1.51 -0.49
CA ALA A 81 5.06 -2.93 -0.24
C ALA A 81 6.26 -3.42 -1.03
N ILE A 82 7.17 -4.14 -0.36
CA ILE A 82 8.29 -4.82 -1.00
C ILE A 82 8.09 -6.32 -0.82
N PHE A 83 7.98 -7.04 -1.93
CA PHE A 83 7.83 -8.48 -1.98
C PHE A 83 9.18 -9.14 -2.26
N LYS A 84 9.53 -10.17 -1.49
CA LYS A 84 10.82 -10.88 -1.60
C LYS A 84 10.61 -12.37 -1.45
N PHE A 85 11.44 -13.18 -2.10
CA PHE A 85 11.50 -14.60 -1.74
C PHE A 85 12.11 -14.74 -0.33
N LYS A 86 11.51 -15.60 0.50
CA LYS A 86 11.95 -15.80 1.88
C LYS A 86 13.41 -16.26 1.91
N GLY A 87 14.25 -15.54 2.64
CA GLY A 87 15.69 -15.83 2.74
C GLY A 87 16.55 -15.29 1.59
N GLU A 88 15.96 -14.62 0.59
CA GLU A 88 16.70 -13.98 -0.49
C GLU A 88 16.85 -12.47 -0.26
N THR A 89 18.00 -11.92 -0.66
CA THR A 89 18.25 -10.47 -0.63
C THR A 89 17.55 -9.73 -1.77
N LYS A 90 17.30 -10.43 -2.89
CA LYS A 90 16.71 -9.85 -4.09
C LYS A 90 15.19 -9.71 -3.95
N ASN A 91 14.67 -8.55 -4.33
CA ASN A 91 13.24 -8.32 -4.42
C ASN A 91 12.62 -9.15 -5.56
N LEU A 92 11.44 -9.71 -5.29
CA LEU A 92 10.55 -10.20 -6.34
C LEU A 92 9.94 -9.01 -7.08
N GLY A 93 9.39 -8.05 -6.33
CA GLY A 93 8.76 -6.85 -6.86
C GLY A 93 8.29 -5.92 -5.74
N ASP A 94 7.64 -4.84 -6.11
CA ASP A 94 7.22 -3.78 -5.19
C ASP A 94 5.98 -3.04 -5.71
N ASN A 95 5.39 -2.21 -4.84
CA ASN A 95 4.37 -1.26 -5.22
C ASN A 95 4.36 -0.05 -4.28
N PHE A 96 4.17 1.15 -4.81
CA PHE A 96 3.99 2.38 -4.04
C PHE A 96 2.58 2.95 -4.28
N LEU A 97 1.91 3.36 -3.20
CA LEU A 97 0.57 3.92 -3.26
C LEU A 97 0.41 5.13 -2.32
N ALA A 98 -0.06 6.24 -2.87
CA ALA A 98 -0.50 7.39 -2.09
C ALA A 98 -1.95 7.19 -1.61
N ALA A 99 -2.14 6.46 -0.51
CA ALA A 99 -3.44 5.95 -0.09
C ALA A 99 -4.34 6.97 0.64
N ILE A 100 -3.87 7.56 1.74
CA ILE A 100 -4.70 8.41 2.61
C ILE A 100 -4.49 9.86 2.18
N ARG A 101 -5.31 10.34 1.25
CA ARG A 101 -5.12 11.64 0.58
C ARG A 101 -6.31 12.57 0.55
N LYS A 102 -7.52 12.08 0.28
CA LYS A 102 -8.71 12.94 0.17
C LYS A 102 -9.57 12.86 1.42
N LYS A 103 -9.58 11.69 2.04
CA LYS A 103 -10.36 11.38 3.24
C LYS A 103 -9.37 10.99 4.35
N PRO A 104 -9.17 11.84 5.37
CA PRO A 104 -8.34 11.47 6.51
C PRO A 104 -9.00 10.32 7.28
N VAL A 105 -8.20 9.57 8.04
CA VAL A 105 -8.72 8.59 9.00
C VAL A 105 -8.78 9.26 10.37
N PRO A 106 -9.98 9.55 10.92
CA PRO A 106 -10.08 10.18 12.24
C PRO A 106 -9.49 9.32 13.37
N PRO A 107 -9.17 9.90 14.54
CA PRO A 107 -8.77 9.15 15.72
C PRO A 107 -9.72 8.00 16.05
N GLY A 108 -9.19 6.80 16.31
CA GLY A 108 -9.96 5.60 16.65
C GLY A 108 -10.62 4.89 15.46
N GLU A 109 -10.67 5.52 14.29
CA GLU A 109 -11.36 4.98 13.11
C GLU A 109 -10.47 4.07 12.26
N LEU A 110 -11.14 3.28 11.41
CA LEU A 110 -10.52 2.41 10.40
C LEU A 110 -10.55 3.04 9.01
N SER A 111 -9.48 2.84 8.25
CA SER A 111 -9.45 3.19 6.83
C SER A 111 -10.35 2.27 5.99
N GLU A 112 -10.58 2.71 4.75
CA GLU A 112 -10.97 1.80 3.67
C GLU A 112 -9.87 0.76 3.41
N VAL A 113 -10.21 -0.33 2.72
CA VAL A 113 -9.22 -1.37 2.39
C VAL A 113 -8.20 -0.79 1.41
N ILE A 114 -6.93 -0.95 1.74
CA ILE A 114 -5.79 -0.54 0.93
C ILE A 114 -5.17 -1.81 0.33
N THR A 115 -4.97 -1.81 -0.98
CA THR A 115 -4.42 -2.96 -1.71
C THR A 115 -3.17 -2.56 -2.47
N LEU A 116 -2.07 -3.29 -2.24
CA LEU A 116 -0.79 -3.14 -2.95
C LEU A 116 -0.53 -4.41 -3.75
N LYS A 117 -0.43 -4.25 -5.07
CA LYS A 117 -0.17 -5.35 -6.02
C LYS A 117 1.24 -5.23 -6.58
N SER A 118 2.04 -6.28 -6.44
CA SER A 118 3.41 -6.29 -6.96
C SER A 118 3.45 -6.02 -8.46
N ASN A 119 4.45 -5.23 -8.89
CA ASN A 119 4.79 -5.00 -10.30
C ASN A 119 5.40 -6.24 -10.97
N PHE A 120 5.99 -7.17 -10.23
CA PHE A 120 6.62 -8.39 -10.73
C PHE A 120 6.13 -9.63 -9.97
N GLY A 121 6.30 -10.80 -10.59
CA GLY A 121 5.75 -12.05 -10.10
C GLY A 121 6.39 -13.25 -10.78
N VAL A 122 5.68 -14.37 -10.73
CA VAL A 122 6.14 -15.64 -11.29
C VAL A 122 5.35 -15.98 -12.53
N GLU A 123 6.04 -16.51 -13.54
CA GLU A 123 5.45 -16.95 -14.81
C GLU A 123 5.26 -18.46 -14.81
N GLY A 124 4.15 -18.90 -15.39
CA GLY A 124 3.79 -20.28 -15.60
C GLY A 124 2.87 -20.40 -16.82
N LYS A 125 2.33 -21.60 -17.04
CA LYS A 125 1.46 -21.88 -18.20
C LYS A 125 -0.01 -22.01 -17.80
N THR A 126 -0.27 -22.65 -16.66
CA THR A 126 -1.60 -22.99 -16.17
C THR A 126 -1.66 -22.84 -14.65
N LEU A 127 -2.86 -22.84 -14.07
CA LEU A 127 -3.02 -22.82 -12.62
C LEU A 127 -2.37 -24.05 -11.94
N ASP A 128 -2.38 -25.22 -12.60
CA ASP A 128 -1.77 -26.44 -12.07
C ASP A 128 -0.23 -26.37 -12.09
N SER A 129 0.35 -25.66 -13.07
CA SER A 129 1.80 -25.43 -13.10
C SER A 129 2.32 -24.68 -11.88
N PHE A 130 1.44 -23.96 -11.21
CA PHE A 130 1.69 -23.25 -9.98
C PHE A 130 1.46 -24.19 -8.77
N LYS A 131 0.25 -24.73 -8.62
CA LYS A 131 -0.13 -25.57 -7.45
C LYS A 131 0.78 -26.79 -7.24
N ASN A 132 1.22 -27.41 -8.33
CA ASN A 132 2.02 -28.63 -8.29
C ASN A 132 3.54 -28.37 -8.33
N ASN A 133 3.98 -27.11 -8.31
CA ASN A 133 5.40 -26.76 -8.38
C ASN A 133 6.08 -26.92 -7.00
N PRO A 134 6.96 -27.92 -6.82
CA PRO A 134 7.67 -28.10 -5.55
C PRO A 134 8.67 -26.95 -5.28
N TYR A 135 9.05 -26.20 -6.32
CA TYR A 135 9.94 -25.05 -6.23
C TYR A 135 9.21 -23.72 -6.06
N TRP A 136 7.91 -23.72 -5.74
CA TRP A 136 7.23 -22.49 -5.37
C TRP A 136 7.75 -21.95 -4.05
N LYS A 137 8.73 -21.05 -4.16
CA LYS A 137 9.38 -20.39 -3.03
C LYS A 137 8.40 -19.52 -2.25
N PRO A 138 8.37 -19.62 -0.91
CA PRO A 138 7.58 -18.72 -0.09
C PRO A 138 8.02 -17.27 -0.31
N VAL A 139 7.06 -16.36 -0.33
CA VAL A 139 7.27 -14.92 -0.50
C VAL A 139 6.90 -14.23 0.79
N ILE A 140 7.68 -13.24 1.19
CA ILE A 140 7.36 -12.31 2.27
C ILE A 140 7.04 -10.94 1.68
N VAL A 141 6.16 -10.20 2.34
CA VAL A 141 5.87 -8.80 2.05
C VAL A 141 6.24 -7.94 3.24
N GLN A 142 7.08 -6.94 3.01
CA GLN A 142 7.42 -5.90 3.97
C GLN A 142 6.61 -4.65 3.62
N LEU A 143 5.78 -4.19 4.56
CA LEU A 143 4.95 -3.01 4.38
C LEU A 143 5.58 -1.81 5.08
N PHE A 144 5.75 -0.74 4.34
CA PHE A 144 6.25 0.53 4.83
C PHE A 144 5.21 1.62 4.71
N ALA A 145 5.23 2.58 5.64
CA ALA A 145 4.47 3.82 5.54
C ALA A 145 5.39 5.03 5.53
N ARG A 146 4.90 6.11 4.93
CA ARG A 146 5.53 7.43 4.97
C ARG A 146 4.46 8.52 4.99
N ALA A 147 4.60 9.46 5.91
CA ALA A 147 3.81 10.69 5.97
C ALA A 147 4.57 11.85 5.31
N HIS A 148 3.86 12.97 5.10
CA HIS A 148 4.51 14.19 4.64
C HIS A 148 5.49 14.73 5.70
N GLY A 149 6.79 14.63 5.41
CA GLY A 149 7.86 15.08 6.30
C GLY A 149 8.50 13.97 7.15
N SER A 150 8.05 12.72 7.02
CA SER A 150 8.71 11.56 7.62
C SER A 150 9.54 10.78 6.61
N ASP A 151 10.42 9.93 7.13
CA ASP A 151 11.03 8.83 6.38
C ASP A 151 10.06 7.65 6.27
N PHE A 152 10.47 6.60 5.55
CA PHE A 152 9.75 5.34 5.53
C PHE A 152 9.95 4.57 6.85
N VAL A 153 8.86 4.10 7.44
CA VAL A 153 8.86 3.21 8.61
C VAL A 153 8.36 1.84 8.21
N LEU A 154 9.04 0.78 8.68
CA LEU A 154 8.54 -0.58 8.57
C LEU A 154 7.36 -0.76 9.54
N LEU A 155 6.21 -1.14 9.00
CA LEU A 155 4.99 -1.39 9.78
C LEU A 155 4.83 -2.86 10.13
N GLY A 156 5.31 -3.75 9.27
CA GLY A 156 5.25 -5.18 9.50
C GLY A 156 5.76 -6.00 8.32
N GLU A 157 5.91 -7.28 8.58
CA GLU A 157 6.30 -8.29 7.61
C GLU A 157 5.35 -9.49 7.73
N TRP A 158 4.87 -9.98 6.59
CA TRP A 158 3.98 -11.13 6.54
C TRP A 158 4.42 -12.12 5.47
N GLU A 159 4.20 -13.41 5.72
CA GLU A 159 4.29 -14.42 4.67
C GLU A 159 3.07 -14.29 3.73
N VAL A 160 3.33 -14.31 2.43
CA VAL A 160 2.28 -14.27 1.40
C VAL A 160 1.66 -15.65 1.29
N SER A 161 0.34 -15.73 1.49
CA SER A 161 -0.46 -16.94 1.33
C SER A 161 -0.24 -17.56 -0.05
N LYS A 162 -0.31 -18.89 -0.13
CA LYS A 162 -0.34 -19.62 -1.41
C LYS A 162 -1.73 -19.64 -2.06
N GLU A 163 -2.70 -18.93 -1.49
CA GLU A 163 -4.02 -18.75 -2.11
C GLU A 163 -3.88 -18.03 -3.45
N ILE A 164 -4.48 -18.61 -4.50
CA ILE A 164 -4.50 -18.04 -5.84
C ILE A 164 -5.94 -17.67 -6.16
N ASP A 165 -6.18 -16.38 -6.32
CA ASP A 165 -7.45 -15.83 -6.79
C ASP A 165 -7.35 -15.59 -8.31
N PHE A 166 -7.53 -16.70 -9.04
CA PHE A 166 -7.57 -16.72 -10.49
C PHE A 166 -8.59 -17.75 -10.96
N LYS A 167 -9.48 -17.33 -11.86
CA LYS A 167 -10.37 -18.21 -12.62
C LYS A 167 -10.12 -17.93 -14.10
N PRO A 168 -9.73 -18.94 -14.90
CA PRO A 168 -9.61 -18.73 -16.34
C PRO A 168 -10.98 -18.36 -16.91
N ASP A 169 -11.03 -17.34 -17.76
CA ASP A 169 -12.24 -17.00 -18.49
C ASP A 169 -12.70 -18.22 -19.29
N GLN A 170 -13.95 -18.65 -19.13
CA GLN A 170 -14.49 -19.85 -19.77
C GLN A 170 -14.69 -19.72 -21.30
N VAL A 171 -14.20 -18.66 -21.95
CA VAL A 171 -14.66 -18.27 -23.29
C VAL A 171 -13.52 -18.03 -24.27
N VAL A 172 -12.80 -19.08 -24.66
CA VAL A 172 -12.48 -19.26 -26.08
C VAL A 172 -12.42 -20.76 -26.33
N THR A 173 -13.52 -21.35 -26.80
CA THR A 173 -13.47 -22.64 -27.47
C THR A 173 -12.47 -22.51 -28.61
N PRO A 174 -11.40 -23.32 -28.68
CA PRO A 174 -10.56 -23.29 -29.87
C PRO A 174 -11.46 -23.60 -31.06
N VAL A 175 -11.49 -22.69 -32.03
CA VAL A 175 -12.10 -22.97 -33.33
C VAL A 175 -11.35 -24.17 -33.86
N VAL A 176 -11.98 -25.34 -33.81
CA VAL A 176 -11.47 -26.53 -34.47
C VAL A 176 -11.47 -26.19 -35.95
N GLU A 177 -10.29 -25.87 -36.49
CA GLU A 177 -10.12 -25.76 -37.93
C GLU A 177 -10.59 -27.09 -38.52
N LYS A 178 -11.72 -27.02 -39.22
CA LYS A 178 -12.31 -28.15 -39.91
C LYS A 178 -11.31 -28.52 -41.00
N LYS A 179 -10.55 -29.62 -40.81
CA LYS A 179 -9.73 -30.18 -41.87
C LYS A 179 -10.63 -30.41 -43.08
N GLU A 180 -10.38 -29.68 -44.16
CA GLU A 180 -11.03 -29.96 -45.43
C GLU A 180 -10.62 -31.37 -45.86
N GLU A 181 -11.62 -32.25 -45.96
CA GLU A 181 -11.41 -33.59 -46.52
C GLU A 181 -10.98 -33.46 -47.99
N PRO A 182 -9.99 -34.25 -48.44
CA PRO A 182 -9.57 -34.23 -49.83
C PRO A 182 -10.74 -34.70 -50.70
N LYS A 183 -11.19 -33.84 -51.61
CA LYS A 183 -12.15 -34.22 -52.65
C LYS A 183 -11.53 -35.34 -53.50
N LYS A 184 -12.25 -36.47 -53.56
CA LYS A 184 -11.93 -37.62 -54.41
C LYS A 184 -11.99 -37.26 -55.90
#